data_AF-A0A956K6H7-F1
#
_entry.id   AF-A0A956K6H7-F1
#
_cell.length_a   1.000
_cell.length_b   1.000
_cell.length_c   1.000
_cell.angle_alpha   90.00
_cell.angle_beta   90.00
_cell.angle_gamma   90.00
#
_symmetry.space_group_name_H-M   'P 1'
#
loop_
_entity.id
_entity.type
_entity.pdbx_description
1 polymer ?
#
loop_
_entity_poly.entity_id
_entity_poly.type
_entity_poly.pdbx_seq_one_letter_code
_entity_poly.pdbx_strand_id
1 'polypeptide(L)'
;MPGDAARKMTREEIERELKVLIIDALKLDETTPDDIDSEAPLASAGIGLDSIDVLELAMAVHRRFGVTSQGDDAANQRIYASVRSLTDFLEEQQAGGARLHPSPG
;
A
#
# COMPACT_ATOMS: atom_id res chain seq x y z
N MET A 1 -5.35 5.94 -30.71
CA MET A 1 -4.80 4.90 -29.83
C MET A 1 -5.95 4.29 -29.05
N PRO A 2 -6.34 3.02 -29.24
CA PRO A 2 -7.30 2.36 -28.36
C PRO A 2 -6.51 1.69 -27.21
N GLY A 3 -6.73 2.08 -25.95
CA GLY A 3 -5.98 1.45 -24.85
C GLY A 3 -6.37 1.82 -23.41
N ASP A 4 -6.93 3.00 -23.13
CA ASP A 4 -7.19 3.46 -21.76
C ASP A 4 -8.58 3.05 -21.22
N ALA A 5 -8.94 1.78 -21.36
CA ALA A 5 -10.01 1.19 -20.56
C ALA A 5 -9.39 0.58 -19.30
N ALA A 6 -9.33 1.37 -18.22
CA ALA A 6 -9.14 0.95 -16.82
C ALA A 6 -8.31 -0.35 -16.64
N ARG A 7 -7.04 -0.34 -17.04
CA ARG A 7 -6.16 -1.48 -16.77
C ARG A 7 -5.96 -1.56 -15.25
N LYS A 8 -6.48 -2.62 -14.63
CA LYS A 8 -6.13 -2.96 -13.24
C LYS A 8 -4.61 -3.08 -13.15
N MET A 9 -4.03 -2.49 -12.12
CA MET A 9 -2.60 -2.60 -11.90
C MET A 9 -2.25 -4.07 -11.65
N THR A 10 -1.18 -4.55 -12.24
CA THR A 10 -0.66 -5.87 -11.90
C THR A 10 -0.07 -5.83 -10.49
N ARG A 11 0.02 -7.01 -9.88
CA ARG A 11 0.67 -7.20 -8.59
C ARG A 11 2.06 -6.56 -8.52
N GLU A 12 2.87 -6.72 -9.56
CA GLU A 12 4.22 -6.14 -9.61
C GLU A 12 4.20 -4.62 -9.70
N GLU A 13 3.21 -4.05 -10.39
CA GLU A 13 3.01 -2.59 -10.46
C GLU A 13 2.62 -2.04 -9.09
N ILE A 14 1.70 -2.72 -8.37
CA ILE A 14 1.30 -2.35 -7.01
C ILE A 14 2.49 -2.43 -6.05
N GLU A 15 3.25 -3.53 -6.07
CA GLU A 15 4.43 -3.68 -5.22
C GLU A 15 5.46 -2.58 -5.47
N ARG A 16 5.74 -2.27 -6.75
CA ARG A 16 6.68 -1.19 -7.10
C ARG A 16 6.18 0.17 -6.64
N GLU A 17 4.91 0.47 -6.85
CA GLU A 17 4.34 1.75 -6.39
C GLU A 17 4.33 1.86 -4.86
N LEU A 18 4.02 0.78 -4.15
CA LEU A 18 4.09 0.75 -2.69
C LEU A 18 5.52 1.01 -2.19
N LYS A 19 6.52 0.41 -2.80
CA LYS A 19 7.93 0.61 -2.42
C LYS A 19 8.37 2.06 -2.62
N VAL A 20 8.00 2.67 -3.75
CA VAL A 20 8.24 4.11 -3.98
C VAL A 20 7.51 4.95 -2.94
N LEU A 21 6.24 4.64 -2.68
CA LEU A 21 5.44 5.37 -1.69
C LEU A 21 6.01 5.27 -0.27
N ILE A 22 6.55 4.11 0.11
CA ILE A 22 7.24 3.90 1.40
C ILE A 22 8.46 4.81 1.48
N ILE A 23 9.29 4.85 0.42
CA ILE A 23 10.48 5.71 0.37
C ILE A 23 10.09 7.19 0.48
N ASP A 24 9.08 7.62 -0.28
CA ASP A 24 8.62 9.01 -0.30
C ASP A 24 7.97 9.43 1.02
N ALA A 25 7.10 8.58 1.58
CA ALA A 25 6.38 8.87 2.82
C ALA A 25 7.32 8.94 4.03
N LEU A 26 8.36 8.11 4.04
CA LEU A 26 9.29 7.98 5.15
C LEU A 26 10.63 8.70 4.93
N LYS A 27 10.79 9.35 3.78
CA LYS A 27 12.00 10.10 3.39
C LYS A 27 13.26 9.25 3.46
N LEU A 28 13.18 8.03 2.92
CA LEU A 28 14.30 7.10 2.87
C LEU A 28 15.21 7.44 1.68
N ASP A 29 15.86 8.60 1.72
CA ASP A 29 16.60 9.18 0.58
C ASP A 29 17.76 8.30 0.06
N GLU A 30 18.25 7.36 0.88
CA GLU A 30 19.32 6.41 0.52
C GLU A 30 18.82 5.01 0.14
N THR A 31 17.49 4.80 0.09
CA THR A 31 16.86 3.51 -0.20
C THR A 31 16.18 3.54 -1.56
N THR A 32 16.39 2.51 -2.38
CA THR A 32 15.66 2.33 -3.65
C THR A 32 14.56 1.28 -3.50
N PRO A 33 13.55 1.25 -4.40
CA PRO A 33 12.52 0.22 -4.36
C PRO A 33 13.08 -1.21 -4.42
N ASP A 34 14.20 -1.39 -5.11
CA ASP A 34 14.83 -2.71 -5.25
C ASP A 34 15.56 -3.16 -3.97
N ASP A 35 15.87 -2.23 -3.05
CA ASP A 35 16.45 -2.53 -1.73
C ASP A 35 15.40 -2.97 -0.69
N ILE A 36 14.11 -2.74 -0.98
CA ILE A 36 13.00 -3.14 -0.12
C ILE A 36 12.55 -4.54 -0.51
N ASP A 37 12.77 -5.51 0.38
CA ASP A 37 12.22 -6.86 0.22
C ASP A 37 10.69 -6.84 0.47
N SER A 38 9.93 -7.37 -0.49
CA SER A 38 8.47 -7.37 -0.41
C SER A 38 7.95 -8.25 0.75
N GLU A 39 8.68 -9.31 1.11
CA GLU A 39 8.29 -10.26 2.16
C GLU A 39 8.83 -9.87 3.54
N ALA A 40 9.80 -8.96 3.60
CA ALA A 40 10.40 -8.55 4.85
C ALA A 40 9.43 -7.72 5.73
N PRO A 41 9.54 -7.83 7.07
CA PRO A 41 8.79 -6.98 7.97
C PRO A 41 9.13 -5.49 7.75
N LEU A 42 8.14 -4.63 7.55
CA LEU A 42 8.36 -3.18 7.48
C LEU A 42 8.66 -2.62 8.88
N ALA A 43 7.90 -3.05 9.89
CA ALA A 43 8.09 -2.64 11.28
C ALA A 43 9.21 -3.42 11.98
N SER A 44 9.92 -2.74 12.89
CA SER A 44 10.83 -3.25 13.95
C SER A 44 11.98 -4.20 13.58
N ALA A 45 11.91 -4.96 12.49
CA ALA A 45 12.86 -6.00 12.09
C ALA A 45 13.34 -5.89 10.63
N GLY A 46 12.75 -5.01 9.82
CA GLY A 46 13.26 -4.65 8.48
C GLY A 46 13.57 -3.17 8.38
N ILE A 47 12.70 -2.37 7.74
CA ILE A 47 12.93 -0.91 7.56
C ILE A 47 12.92 -0.19 8.92
N GLY A 48 12.26 -0.77 9.93
CA GLY A 48 12.30 -0.27 11.30
C GLY A 48 11.27 0.81 11.57
N LEU A 49 10.12 0.76 10.88
CA LEU A 49 9.05 1.74 11.03
C LEU A 49 8.58 1.84 12.48
N ASP A 50 8.46 3.07 12.96
CA ASP A 50 7.80 3.34 14.23
C ASP A 50 6.27 3.46 14.05
N SER A 51 5.55 3.68 15.15
CA SER A 51 4.09 3.79 15.09
C SER A 51 3.58 5.03 14.34
N ILE A 52 4.40 6.07 14.23
CA ILE A 52 4.09 7.32 13.50
C ILE A 52 4.29 7.07 12.00
N ASP A 53 5.39 6.43 11.64
CA ASP A 53 5.73 6.04 10.26
C ASP A 53 4.65 5.16 9.64
N VAL A 54 4.16 4.15 10.39
CA VAL A 54 3.07 3.28 9.93
C VAL A 54 1.79 4.09 9.67
N LEU A 55 1.49 5.08 10.51
CA LEU A 55 0.33 5.95 10.33
C LEU A 55 0.50 6.85 9.11
N GLU A 56 1.69 7.41 8.88
CA GLU A 56 1.99 8.24 7.71
C GLU A 56 1.89 7.44 6.41
N LEU A 57 2.47 6.23 6.39
CA LEU A 57 2.35 5.29 5.29
C LEU A 57 0.88 4.93 5.03
N ALA A 58 0.09 4.66 6.08
CA ALA A 58 -1.32 4.34 5.93
C ALA A 58 -2.12 5.46 5.27
N MET A 59 -1.87 6.71 5.69
CA MET A 59 -2.48 7.87 5.05
C MET A 59 -2.01 8.06 3.61
N ALA A 60 -0.73 7.80 3.32
CA ALA A 60 -0.18 7.88 1.97
C ALA A 60 -0.82 6.84 1.04
N VAL A 61 -0.98 5.59 1.50
CA VAL A 61 -1.64 4.50 0.78
C VAL A 61 -3.11 4.84 0.51
N HIS A 62 -3.82 5.36 1.52
CA HIS A 62 -5.20 5.82 1.38
C HIS A 62 -5.33 6.88 0.28
N ARG A 63 -4.45 7.89 0.28
CA ARG A 63 -4.45 8.96 -0.73
C ARG A 63 -4.08 8.45 -2.12
N ARG A 64 -3.12 7.52 -2.23
CA ARG A 64 -2.59 7.03 -3.51
C ARG A 64 -3.51 6.04 -4.21
N PHE A 65 -4.12 5.12 -3.44
CA PHE A 65 -4.94 4.03 -3.97
C PHE A 65 -6.43 4.19 -3.70
N GLY A 66 -6.85 5.20 -2.93
CA GLY A 66 -8.26 5.44 -2.61
C GLY A 66 -8.88 4.37 -1.71
N VAL A 67 -8.06 3.65 -0.95
CA VAL A 67 -8.51 2.53 -0.09
C VAL A 67 -8.55 2.93 1.37
N THR A 68 -9.59 2.53 2.10
CA THR A 68 -9.66 2.73 3.55
C THR A 68 -9.52 1.39 4.25
N SER A 69 -8.56 1.27 5.15
CA SER A 69 -8.49 0.12 6.06
C SER A 69 -9.62 0.27 7.10
N GLN A 70 -10.68 -0.53 6.96
CA GLN A 70 -11.81 -0.55 7.90
C GLN A 70 -11.57 -1.48 9.11
N GLY A 71 -10.33 -1.96 9.28
CA GLY A 71 -9.96 -2.94 10.30
C GLY A 71 -9.64 -2.32 11.66
N ASP A 72 -9.66 -3.17 12.68
CA ASP A 72 -9.09 -2.87 14.00
C ASP A 72 -7.55 -2.73 13.94
N ASP A 73 -6.94 -2.32 15.05
CA ASP A 73 -5.48 -2.14 15.14
C ASP A 73 -4.72 -3.42 14.75
N ALA A 74 -5.27 -4.61 15.04
CA ALA A 74 -4.67 -5.89 14.71
C ALA A 74 -4.74 -6.22 13.21
N ALA A 75 -5.79 -5.79 12.52
CA ALA A 75 -5.88 -5.87 11.06
C ALA A 75 -4.91 -4.89 10.40
N ASN A 76 -4.79 -3.65 10.90
CA ASN A 76 -3.83 -2.67 10.39
C ASN A 76 -2.39 -3.18 10.55
N GLN A 77 -2.04 -3.72 11.72
CA GLN A 77 -0.70 -4.32 11.93
C GLN A 77 -0.39 -5.44 10.95
N ARG A 78 -1.38 -6.25 10.56
CA ARG A 78 -1.21 -7.31 9.55
C ARG A 78 -1.09 -6.75 8.14
N ILE A 79 -1.88 -5.74 7.79
CA ILE A 79 -1.82 -5.09 6.46
C ILE A 79 -0.46 -4.44 6.28
N TYR A 80 -0.01 -3.63 7.24
CA TYR A 80 1.28 -2.91 7.20
C TYR A 80 2.48 -3.77 7.67
N ALA A 81 2.32 -5.09 7.77
CA ALA A 81 3.39 -5.98 8.19
C ALA A 81 4.52 -6.04 7.15
N SER A 82 4.18 -6.13 5.87
CA SER A 82 5.13 -6.23 4.75
C SER A 82 4.52 -5.59 3.49
N VAL A 83 5.35 -5.28 2.48
CA VAL A 83 4.85 -4.81 1.18
C VAL A 83 3.93 -5.84 0.54
N ARG A 84 4.23 -7.13 0.75
CA ARG A 84 3.43 -8.27 0.32
C ARG A 84 2.01 -8.19 0.88
N SER A 85 1.87 -8.01 2.20
CA SER A 85 0.56 -7.92 2.84
C SER A 85 -0.25 -6.70 2.41
N LEU A 86 0.42 -5.56 2.20
CA LEU A 86 -0.18 -4.35 1.62
C LEU A 86 -0.66 -4.60 0.18
N THR A 87 0.14 -5.29 -0.62
CA THR A 87 -0.20 -5.64 -2.00
C THR A 87 -1.42 -6.54 -2.04
N ASP A 88 -1.45 -7.59 -1.22
CA ASP A 88 -2.58 -8.52 -1.16
C ASP A 88 -3.87 -7.78 -0.77
N PHE A 89 -3.80 -6.85 0.20
CA PHE A 89 -4.93 -5.98 0.57
C PHE A 89 -5.40 -5.07 -0.59
N LEU A 90 -4.47 -4.49 -1.35
CA LEU A 90 -4.79 -3.65 -2.50
C LEU A 90 -5.35 -4.47 -3.67
N GLU A 91 -4.85 -5.68 -3.90
CA GLU A 91 -5.40 -6.62 -4.88
C GLU A 91 -6.83 -7.00 -4.53
N GLU A 92 -7.10 -7.30 -3.26
CA GLU A 92 -8.46 -7.56 -2.76
C GLU A 92 -9.38 -6.34 -2.94
N GLN A 93 -8.90 -5.13 -2.67
CA GLN A 93 -9.68 -3.91 -2.90
C GLN A 93 -9.92 -3.62 -4.39
N GLN A 94 -8.98 -3.93 -5.27
CA GLN A 94 -9.17 -3.82 -6.73
C GLN A 94 -10.08 -4.93 -7.29
N ALA A 95 -10.10 -6.10 -6.66
CA ALA A 95 -11.00 -7.20 -6.99
C ALA A 95 -12.43 -6.96 -6.46
N GLY A 96 -12.54 -6.39 -5.25
CA GLY A 96 -13.78 -6.02 -4.58
C GLY A 96 -14.37 -4.67 -5.03
N GLY A 97 -13.56 -3.82 -5.67
CA GLY A 97 -13.85 -2.45 -6.11
C GLY A 97 -14.90 -2.27 -7.21
N ALA A 98 -15.79 -3.23 -7.43
CA ALA A 98 -17.04 -3.00 -8.17
C ALA A 98 -18.19 -2.55 -7.26
N ARG A 99 -18.04 -2.54 -5.94
CA ARG A 99 -19.08 -2.02 -5.03
C ARG A 99 -18.40 -1.41 -3.81
N LEU A 100 -18.50 -0.09 -3.66
CA LEU A 100 -18.76 0.65 -2.39
C LEU A 100 -18.44 2.14 -2.57
N HIS A 101 -19.25 2.87 -3.35
CA HIS A 101 -20.03 4.06 -2.93
C HIS A 101 -20.74 4.66 -4.17
N PRO A 102 -22.08 4.57 -4.30
CA PRO A 102 -22.80 5.49 -5.17
C PRO A 102 -22.77 6.87 -4.52
N SER A 103 -22.15 7.85 -5.16
CA SER A 103 -22.23 9.26 -4.75
C SER A 103 -23.70 9.64 -4.52
N PRO A 104 -24.10 10.11 -3.32
CA PRO A 104 -25.39 10.73 -3.14
C PRO A 104 -25.26 12.25 -3.32
N GLY A 105 -26.01 12.80 -4.28
CA GLY A 105 -26.34 14.24 -4.37
C GLY A 105 -25.47 15.05 -5.31
#